data_AF-A0A7J5E6G0-F1
#
_entry.id   AF-A0A7J5E6G0-F1
#
_cell.length_a   1.000
_cell.length_b   1.000
_cell.length_c   1.000
_cell.angle_alpha   90.00
_cell.angle_beta   90.00
_cell.angle_gamma   90.00
#
_symmetry.space_group_name_H-M   'P 1'
#
loop_
_entity.id
_entity.type
_entity.pdbx_description
1 polymer ?
#
loop_
_entity_poly.entity_id
_entity_poly.type
_entity_poly.pdbx_seq_one_letter_code
_entity_poly.pdbx_strand_id
1 'polypeptide(L)'
;YKHILEERYHFYQTLSSAKKKIYFSYAKNSERKEFTPSSFLNDFIRIINSVEKNSLNYESLIYSKMELLLKAPTLLKEGKENVLSDSGINVERLKQSIEIDKIRNDDQFGESEYTGFIGGSVTEEEKKKLLEQKEKQFSASQLEEYAKCPFQYFLKRILSLETIEEPSEEIEAFELGSLIHSILFEFYRTIKEKNILLKNCNDKTFRIAEKIIFDIAAKKVDRLNLQSTPAFFEREKIFGAAGNKQNSILYRFLETEQKKEGSYIPEYFETAFGSFNKSVSEFEVSVNGVKLRGKIDRIDLDKDNEKYKVIDYKLSGKKPVKSDLESGVSLQLPIYLY
;
A
#
# COMPACT_ATOMS: atom_id res chain seq x y z
N TYR A 1 -10.08 10.38 46.16
CA TYR A 1 -9.23 10.00 47.31
C TYR A 1 -9.09 8.49 47.46
N LYS A 2 -10.19 7.71 47.58
CA LYS A 2 -10.13 6.24 47.75
C LYS A 2 -9.31 5.52 46.65
N HIS A 3 -9.57 5.83 45.38
CA HIS A 3 -8.84 5.27 44.25
C HIS A 3 -7.32 5.54 44.28
N ILE A 4 -6.89 6.74 44.68
CA ILE A 4 -5.45 7.07 44.73
C ILE A 4 -4.75 6.29 45.86
N LEU A 5 -5.45 6.03 46.97
CA LEU A 5 -4.93 5.24 48.07
C LEU A 5 -4.81 3.76 47.69
N GLU A 6 -5.78 3.22 46.95
CA GLU A 6 -5.74 1.86 46.42
C GLU A 6 -4.55 1.68 45.44
N GLU A 7 -4.34 2.62 44.52
CA GLU A 7 -3.19 2.61 43.61
C GLU A 7 -1.83 2.72 44.35
N ARG A 8 -1.75 3.57 45.39
CA ARG A 8 -0.56 3.66 46.24
C ARG A 8 -0.29 2.35 46.97
N TYR A 9 -1.33 1.65 47.40
CA TYR A 9 -1.20 0.35 48.06
C TYR A 9 -0.67 -0.71 47.08
N HIS A 10 -1.17 -0.77 45.84
CA HIS A 10 -0.65 -1.68 44.82
C HIS A 10 0.81 -1.39 44.45
N PHE A 11 1.18 -0.10 44.34
CA PHE A 11 2.56 0.30 44.14
C PHE A 11 3.46 -0.18 45.29
N TYR A 12 3.02 -0.01 46.55
CA TYR A 12 3.74 -0.51 47.72
C TYR A 12 3.88 -2.03 47.74
N GLN A 13 2.81 -2.77 47.44
CA GLN A 13 2.87 -4.24 47.35
C GLN A 13 3.89 -4.71 46.30
N THR A 14 3.94 -4.03 45.16
CA THR A 14 4.93 -4.30 44.09
C THR A 14 6.35 -4.08 44.61
N LEU A 15 6.60 -2.98 45.34
CA LEU A 15 7.89 -2.69 45.96
C LEU A 15 8.33 -3.80 46.93
N SER A 16 7.41 -4.27 47.78
CA SER A 16 7.69 -5.32 48.77
C SER A 16 7.91 -6.71 48.16
N SER A 17 7.55 -6.92 46.90
CA SER A 17 7.71 -8.22 46.23
C SER A 17 9.14 -8.48 45.73
N ALA A 18 9.93 -7.44 45.52
CA ALA A 18 11.24 -7.55 44.91
C ALA A 18 12.33 -7.99 45.89
N LYS A 19 13.08 -9.04 45.52
CA LYS A 19 14.11 -9.64 46.40
C LYS A 19 15.54 -9.18 46.12
N LYS A 20 15.81 -8.60 44.93
CA LYS A 20 17.17 -8.23 44.48
C LYS A 20 17.26 -6.83 43.90
N LYS A 21 16.53 -6.56 42.82
CA LYS A 21 16.55 -5.29 42.10
C LYS A 21 15.14 -4.95 41.61
N ILE A 22 14.85 -3.66 41.54
CA ILE A 22 13.62 -3.12 40.95
C ILE A 22 14.02 -2.20 39.82
N TYR A 23 13.35 -2.34 38.68
CA TYR A 23 13.52 -1.47 37.53
C TYR A 23 12.20 -0.76 37.27
N PHE A 24 12.26 0.57 37.21
CA PHE A 24 11.14 1.39 36.77
C PHE A 24 11.43 1.90 35.37
N SER A 25 10.44 1.81 34.50
CA SER A 25 10.50 2.40 33.16
C SER A 25 9.24 3.22 32.92
N TYR A 26 9.40 4.33 32.21
CA TYR A 26 8.32 5.20 31.79
C TYR A 26 8.71 5.83 30.46
N ALA A 27 7.72 6.13 29.61
CA ALA A 27 7.98 6.83 28.36
C ALA A 27 8.39 8.28 28.69
N LYS A 28 9.48 8.76 28.11
CA LYS A 28 9.90 10.17 28.25
C LYS A 28 9.12 11.06 27.31
N ASN A 29 9.02 10.70 26.03
CA ASN A 29 8.36 11.49 24.99
C ASN A 29 7.45 10.60 24.11
N SER A 30 6.37 11.17 23.61
CA SER A 30 5.67 10.75 22.38
C SER A 30 5.90 11.80 21.30
N GLU A 31 5.57 11.51 20.04
CA GLU A 31 5.69 12.47 18.90
C GLU A 31 5.04 13.84 19.16
N ARG A 32 4.09 13.94 20.10
CA ARG A 32 3.32 15.16 20.38
C ARG A 32 3.47 15.72 21.79
N LYS A 33 4.11 15.00 22.72
CA LYS A 33 4.10 15.38 24.15
C LYS A 33 5.24 14.77 24.95
N GLU A 34 5.84 15.57 25.83
CA GLU A 34 6.73 15.09 26.89
C GLU A 34 5.91 14.59 28.10
N PHE A 35 6.30 13.45 28.64
CA PHE A 35 5.71 12.84 29.82
C PHE A 35 6.60 13.05 31.03
N THR A 36 5.97 13.17 32.19
CA THR A 36 6.65 13.20 33.48
C THR A 36 6.42 11.90 34.23
N PRO A 37 7.36 11.49 35.11
CA PRO A 37 7.17 10.36 36.01
C PRO A 37 5.91 10.53 36.86
N SER A 38 5.28 9.42 37.23
CA SER A 38 4.18 9.44 38.19
C SER A 38 4.62 10.02 39.53
N SER A 39 3.68 10.64 40.25
CA SER A 39 3.95 11.15 41.60
C SER A 39 4.41 10.04 42.56
N PHE A 40 3.95 8.80 42.39
CA PHE A 40 4.39 7.66 43.18
C PHE A 40 5.88 7.34 42.98
N LEU A 41 6.35 7.38 41.73
CA LEU A 41 7.75 7.15 41.43
C LEU A 41 8.63 8.29 41.96
N ASN A 42 8.17 9.54 41.82
CA ASN A 42 8.86 10.72 42.37
C ASN A 42 8.97 10.66 43.91
N ASP A 43 7.89 10.29 44.59
CA ASP A 43 7.89 10.13 46.05
C ASP A 43 8.87 9.02 46.48
N PHE A 44 8.88 7.90 45.75
CA PHE A 44 9.75 6.77 46.07
C PHE A 44 11.23 7.06 45.84
N ILE A 45 11.59 7.64 44.69
CA ILE A 45 12.98 7.98 44.35
C ILE A 45 13.59 8.97 45.35
N ARG A 46 12.80 9.83 46.01
CA ARG A 46 13.29 10.74 47.06
C ARG A 46 13.80 10.02 48.31
N ILE A 47 13.34 8.79 48.56
CA ILE A 47 13.63 8.03 49.79
C ILE A 47 14.74 7.00 49.55
N ILE A 48 14.98 6.63 48.29
CA ILE A 48 15.96 5.60 47.91
C ILE A 48 17.10 6.16 47.07
N ASN A 49 18.26 5.54 47.16
CA ASN A 49 19.32 5.75 46.18
C ASN A 49 18.95 5.00 44.90
N SER A 50 18.71 5.74 43.82
CA SER A 50 18.43 5.18 42.50
C SER A 50 19.51 5.56 41.50
N VAL A 51 19.69 4.72 40.48
CA VAL A 51 20.55 5.02 39.33
C VAL A 51 19.64 5.21 38.14
N GLU A 52 19.58 6.44 37.63
CA GLU A 52 18.84 6.73 36.41
C GLU A 52 19.62 6.23 35.19
N LYS A 53 18.91 5.56 34.28
CA LYS A 53 19.42 5.14 32.98
C LYS A 53 18.54 5.76 31.90
N ASN A 54 19.17 6.28 30.85
CA ASN A 54 18.51 6.84 29.69
C ASN A 54 19.01 6.14 28.42
N SER A 55 18.47 6.55 27.26
CA SER A 55 18.82 5.96 25.95
C SER A 55 20.33 5.99 25.68
N LEU A 56 21.03 7.05 26.09
CA LEU A 56 22.49 7.20 25.89
C LEU A 56 23.29 6.10 26.59
N ASN A 57 22.77 5.54 27.68
CA ASN A 57 23.44 4.43 28.38
C ASN A 57 23.43 3.11 27.59
N TYR A 58 22.65 3.06 26.53
CA TYR A 58 22.37 1.84 25.79
C TYR A 58 22.75 1.94 24.31
N GLU A 59 23.14 3.12 23.81
CA GLU A 59 23.51 3.36 22.40
C GLU A 59 24.68 2.50 21.91
N SER A 60 25.61 2.17 22.80
CA SER A 60 26.81 1.38 22.46
C SER A 60 26.58 -0.13 22.51
N LEU A 61 25.41 -0.59 22.94
CA LEU A 61 25.10 -1.99 23.13
C LEU A 61 24.30 -2.55 21.94
N ILE A 62 24.34 -3.88 21.80
CA ILE A 62 23.59 -4.62 20.79
C ILE A 62 22.77 -5.67 21.55
N TYR A 63 21.45 -5.58 21.49
CA TYR A 63 20.54 -6.39 22.31
C TYR A 63 19.87 -7.52 21.54
N SER A 64 19.91 -7.46 20.22
CA SER A 64 19.28 -8.46 19.37
C SER A 64 20.17 -8.85 18.19
N LYS A 65 19.93 -10.05 17.66
CA LYS A 65 20.54 -10.50 16.41
C LYS A 65 20.21 -9.55 15.26
N MET A 66 19.01 -8.95 15.27
CA MET A 66 18.60 -7.97 14.26
C MET A 66 19.45 -6.71 14.31
N GLU A 67 19.66 -6.13 15.50
CA GLU A 67 20.55 -4.98 15.68
C GLU A 67 21.99 -5.30 15.28
N LEU A 68 22.47 -6.52 15.58
CA LEU A 68 23.79 -6.98 15.15
C LEU A 68 23.89 -7.04 13.63
N LEU A 69 22.87 -7.57 12.96
CA LEU A 69 22.81 -7.67 11.51
C LEU A 69 22.79 -6.29 10.84
N LEU A 70 22.13 -5.29 11.42
CA LEU A 70 22.17 -3.90 10.93
C LEU A 70 23.59 -3.31 10.97
N LYS A 71 24.43 -3.72 11.94
CA LYS A 71 25.83 -3.30 12.04
C LYS A 71 26.79 -4.20 11.25
N ALA A 72 26.32 -5.33 10.73
CA ALA A 72 27.18 -6.33 10.12
C ALA A 72 27.97 -5.83 8.89
N PRO A 73 27.42 -5.02 7.97
CA PRO A 73 28.20 -4.47 6.87
C PRO A 73 29.42 -3.65 7.32
N THR A 74 29.29 -2.89 8.41
CA THR A 74 30.40 -2.13 9.00
C THR A 74 31.41 -3.05 9.66
N LEU A 75 30.95 -4.04 10.43
CA LEU A 75 31.83 -5.02 11.09
C LEU A 75 32.65 -5.84 10.09
N LEU A 76 32.06 -6.23 8.96
CA LEU A 76 32.76 -6.91 7.87
C LEU A 76 33.84 -6.01 7.25
N LYS A 77 33.54 -4.73 7.00
CA LYS A 77 34.53 -3.76 6.49
C LYS A 77 35.68 -3.51 7.46
N GLU A 78 35.42 -3.57 8.76
CA GLU A 78 36.43 -3.42 9.82
C GLU A 78 37.21 -4.71 10.11
N GLY A 79 36.92 -5.83 9.41
CA GLY A 79 37.57 -7.12 9.67
C GLY A 79 37.15 -7.78 10.99
N LYS A 80 36.05 -7.36 11.60
CA LYS A 80 35.52 -7.86 12.89
C LYS A 80 34.51 -8.99 12.69
N GLU A 81 34.87 -9.95 11.84
CA GLU A 81 33.99 -11.08 11.47
C GLU A 81 33.74 -12.01 12.66
N ASN A 82 34.72 -12.10 13.56
CA ASN A 82 34.63 -12.88 14.80
C ASN A 82 33.43 -12.47 15.67
N VAL A 83 33.10 -11.17 15.74
CA VAL A 83 31.94 -10.68 16.51
C VAL A 83 30.64 -11.29 15.99
N LEU A 84 30.53 -11.45 14.67
CA LEU A 84 29.36 -12.05 14.03
C LEU A 84 29.33 -13.57 14.26
N SER A 85 30.46 -14.26 14.03
CA SER A 85 30.54 -15.71 14.21
C SER A 85 30.32 -16.14 15.65
N ASP A 86 30.90 -15.44 16.62
CA ASP A 86 30.77 -15.71 18.06
C ASP A 86 29.31 -15.53 18.52
N SER A 87 28.55 -14.72 17.79
CA SER A 87 27.11 -14.50 18.01
C SER A 87 26.21 -15.49 17.25
N GLY A 88 26.79 -16.54 16.64
CA GLY A 88 26.07 -17.57 15.89
C GLY A 88 25.55 -17.11 14.52
N ILE A 89 26.15 -16.08 13.93
CA ILE A 89 25.87 -15.66 12.55
C ILE A 89 26.84 -16.39 11.61
N ASN A 90 26.30 -17.05 10.59
CA ASN A 90 27.11 -17.60 9.50
C ASN A 90 27.60 -16.45 8.61
N VAL A 91 28.89 -16.12 8.73
CA VAL A 91 29.53 -15.00 8.02
C VAL A 91 29.58 -15.22 6.52
N GLU A 92 29.85 -16.44 6.05
CA GLU A 92 29.89 -16.76 4.61
C GLU A 92 28.54 -16.54 3.96
N ARG A 93 27.47 -17.08 4.57
CA ARG A 93 26.10 -16.89 4.11
C ARG A 93 25.70 -15.41 4.13
N LEU A 94 26.14 -14.65 5.14
CA LEU A 94 25.88 -13.22 5.21
C LEU A 94 26.56 -12.47 4.07
N LYS A 95 27.84 -12.75 3.78
CA LYS A 95 28.58 -12.16 2.66
C LYS A 95 27.88 -12.45 1.33
N GLN A 96 27.47 -13.70 1.12
CA GLN A 96 26.70 -14.09 -0.07
C GLN A 96 25.38 -13.31 -0.17
N SER A 97 24.62 -13.18 0.91
CA SER A 97 23.37 -12.39 0.91
C SER A 97 23.62 -10.91 0.58
N ILE A 98 24.71 -10.33 1.09
CA ILE A 98 25.09 -8.93 0.78
C ILE A 98 25.46 -8.77 -0.69
N GLU A 99 26.19 -9.73 -1.27
CA GLU A 99 26.55 -9.73 -2.68
C GLU A 99 25.31 -9.85 -3.57
N ILE A 100 24.40 -10.76 -3.24
CA ILE A 100 23.12 -10.92 -3.93
C ILE A 100 22.28 -9.63 -3.88
N ASP A 101 22.20 -9.00 -2.71
CA ASP A 101 21.48 -7.73 -2.54
C ASP A 101 22.11 -6.60 -3.36
N LYS A 102 23.45 -6.56 -3.42
CA LYS A 102 24.19 -5.62 -4.26
C LYS A 102 23.89 -5.83 -5.75
N ILE A 103 23.90 -7.08 -6.24
CA ILE A 103 23.55 -7.40 -7.63
C ILE A 103 22.14 -6.86 -7.96
N ARG A 104 21.17 -7.08 -7.07
CA ARG A 104 19.78 -6.65 -7.26
C ARG A 104 19.62 -5.12 -7.28
N ASN A 105 20.41 -4.41 -6.48
CA ASN A 105 20.33 -2.96 -6.37
C ASN A 105 21.13 -2.23 -7.45
N ASP A 106 22.30 -2.75 -7.84
CA ASP A 106 23.20 -2.11 -8.80
C ASP A 106 22.76 -2.37 -10.26
N ASP A 107 22.30 -3.59 -10.58
CA ASP A 107 21.86 -3.97 -11.92
C ASP A 107 20.67 -4.93 -11.87
N GLN A 108 19.48 -4.38 -11.60
CA GLN A 108 18.25 -5.13 -11.46
C GLN A 108 17.83 -5.91 -12.73
N PHE A 109 18.34 -5.52 -13.90
CA PHE A 109 18.07 -6.18 -15.17
C PHE A 109 19.27 -6.98 -15.69
N GLY A 110 20.34 -7.08 -14.89
CA GLY A 110 21.53 -7.83 -15.24
C GLY A 110 21.25 -9.32 -15.42
N GLU A 111 22.11 -10.00 -16.17
CA GLU A 111 22.00 -11.43 -16.43
C GLU A 111 22.43 -12.26 -15.21
N SER A 112 21.54 -12.39 -14.23
CA SER A 112 21.79 -13.14 -12.98
C SER A 112 20.56 -13.90 -12.51
N GLU A 113 20.74 -15.11 -11.99
CA GLU A 113 19.65 -15.87 -11.37
C GLU A 113 19.01 -15.12 -10.20
N TYR A 114 19.76 -14.22 -9.56
CA TYR A 114 19.29 -13.42 -8.43
C TYR A 114 18.46 -12.20 -8.83
N THR A 115 18.53 -11.77 -10.09
CA THR A 115 17.74 -10.66 -10.65
C THR A 115 16.46 -11.14 -11.33
N GLY A 116 16.26 -12.46 -11.44
CA GLY A 116 15.13 -13.06 -12.15
C GLY A 116 15.44 -13.37 -13.61
N PHE A 117 16.69 -13.20 -14.04
CA PHE A 117 17.14 -13.67 -15.34
C PHE A 117 17.20 -15.20 -15.34
N ILE A 118 16.45 -15.82 -16.25
CA ILE A 118 16.44 -17.26 -16.42
C ILE A 118 17.50 -17.62 -17.47
N GLY A 119 18.75 -17.67 -17.03
CA GLY A 119 19.90 -18.14 -17.82
C GLY A 119 20.32 -19.57 -17.46
N GLY A 120 20.99 -20.27 -18.38
CA GLY A 120 21.62 -21.58 -18.11
C GLY A 120 20.80 -22.81 -18.54
N SER A 121 21.02 -23.93 -17.85
CA SER A 121 20.51 -25.27 -18.17
C SER A 121 19.04 -25.45 -17.79
N VAL A 122 18.12 -24.71 -18.43
CA VAL A 122 16.69 -25.02 -18.35
C VAL A 122 16.38 -26.29 -19.13
N THR A 123 15.46 -27.10 -18.60
CA THR A 123 14.93 -28.25 -19.32
C THR A 123 14.09 -27.80 -20.52
N GLU A 124 13.94 -28.65 -21.54
CA GLU A 124 13.07 -28.35 -22.68
C GLU A 124 11.60 -28.13 -22.26
N GLU A 125 11.15 -28.77 -21.18
CA GLU A 125 9.81 -28.55 -20.63
C GLU A 125 9.66 -27.14 -20.04
N GLU A 126 10.63 -26.68 -19.24
CA GLU A 126 10.62 -25.32 -18.67
C GLU A 126 10.71 -24.27 -19.78
N LYS A 127 11.57 -24.49 -20.77
CA LYS A 127 11.68 -23.62 -21.94
C LYS A 127 10.36 -23.50 -22.69
N LYS A 128 9.63 -24.61 -22.88
CA LYS A 128 8.30 -24.58 -23.49
C LYS A 128 7.31 -23.75 -22.64
N LYS A 129 7.26 -23.96 -21.33
CA LYS A 129 6.39 -23.18 -20.41
C LYS A 129 6.69 -21.68 -20.41
N LEU A 130 7.96 -21.31 -20.57
CA LEU A 130 8.39 -19.91 -20.69
C LEU A 130 7.99 -19.33 -22.06
N LEU A 131 8.15 -20.07 -23.15
CA LEU A 131 7.74 -19.64 -24.48
C LEU A 131 6.23 -19.41 -24.58
N GLU A 132 5.42 -20.20 -23.88
CA GLU A 132 3.97 -20.01 -23.78
C GLU A 132 3.59 -18.65 -23.15
N GLN A 133 4.47 -18.02 -22.37
CA GLN A 133 4.23 -16.69 -21.81
C GLN A 133 4.24 -15.60 -22.87
N LYS A 134 4.97 -15.78 -23.99
CA LYS A 134 5.09 -14.78 -25.06
C LYS A 134 3.75 -14.51 -25.75
N GLU A 135 2.88 -15.51 -25.81
CA GLU A 135 1.56 -15.42 -26.45
C GLU A 135 0.49 -14.80 -25.53
N LYS A 136 0.82 -14.56 -24.25
CA LYS A 136 -0.12 -13.99 -23.28
C LYS A 136 -0.31 -12.49 -23.48
N GLN A 137 -1.40 -12.01 -22.90
CA GLN A 137 -1.69 -10.59 -22.77
C GLN A 137 -1.25 -10.08 -21.41
N PHE A 138 -0.67 -8.89 -21.39
CA PHE A 138 -0.13 -8.26 -20.19
C PHE A 138 -0.95 -7.04 -19.79
N SER A 139 -1.24 -6.89 -18.51
CA SER A 139 -1.79 -5.63 -17.98
C SER A 139 -0.68 -4.64 -17.67
N ALA A 140 -1.03 -3.34 -17.62
CA ALA A 140 -0.11 -2.31 -17.17
C ALA A 140 0.51 -2.64 -15.80
N SER A 141 -0.31 -3.10 -14.84
CA SER A 141 0.16 -3.50 -13.51
C SER A 141 1.14 -4.67 -13.54
N GLN A 142 1.00 -5.63 -14.46
CA GLN A 142 1.97 -6.72 -14.64
C GLN A 142 3.30 -6.20 -15.18
N LEU A 143 3.26 -5.27 -16.14
CA LEU A 143 4.47 -4.68 -16.70
C LEU A 143 5.19 -3.78 -15.69
N GLU A 144 4.45 -2.98 -14.92
CA GLU A 144 4.99 -2.18 -13.82
C GLU A 144 5.61 -3.04 -12.72
N GLU A 145 5.01 -4.19 -12.40
CA GLU A 145 5.57 -5.17 -11.46
C GLU A 145 6.89 -5.75 -11.96
N TYR A 146 6.98 -6.08 -13.24
CA TYR A 146 8.24 -6.51 -13.87
C TYR A 146 9.29 -5.39 -13.85
N ALA A 147 8.92 -4.17 -14.24
CA ALA A 147 9.82 -3.02 -14.24
C ALA A 147 10.35 -2.68 -12.82
N LYS A 148 9.53 -2.90 -11.78
CA LYS A 148 9.93 -2.71 -10.38
C LYS A 148 10.88 -3.78 -9.87
N CYS A 149 10.71 -5.04 -10.26
CA CYS A 149 11.57 -6.15 -9.87
C CYS A 149 11.30 -7.41 -10.71
N PRO A 150 12.17 -7.76 -11.67
CA PRO A 150 12.00 -8.96 -12.49
C PRO A 150 12.02 -10.25 -11.66
N PHE A 151 12.84 -10.31 -10.60
CA PHE A 151 12.86 -11.46 -9.68
C PHE A 151 11.52 -11.65 -8.96
N GLN A 152 10.92 -10.56 -8.44
CA GLN A 152 9.60 -10.64 -7.80
C GLN A 152 8.53 -11.05 -8.81
N TYR A 153 8.57 -10.51 -10.02
CA TYR A 153 7.67 -10.91 -11.10
C TYR A 153 7.81 -12.41 -11.41
N PHE A 154 9.04 -12.93 -11.50
CA PHE A 154 9.28 -14.35 -11.72
C PHE A 154 8.64 -15.21 -10.63
N LEU A 155 8.91 -14.92 -9.35
CA LEU A 155 8.34 -15.67 -8.23
C LEU A 155 6.80 -15.64 -8.23
N LYS A 156 6.20 -14.47 -8.44
CA LYS A 156 4.75 -14.28 -8.30
C LYS A 156 3.95 -14.64 -9.56
N ARG A 157 4.44 -14.33 -10.75
CA ARG A 157 3.70 -14.49 -12.02
C ARG A 157 4.08 -15.72 -12.80
N ILE A 158 5.32 -16.20 -12.66
CA ILE A 158 5.81 -17.38 -13.37
C ILE A 158 5.74 -18.62 -12.48
N LEU A 159 6.28 -18.56 -11.27
CA LEU A 159 6.21 -19.66 -10.31
C LEU A 159 4.90 -19.69 -9.50
N SER A 160 4.10 -18.62 -9.56
CA SER A 160 2.83 -18.50 -8.83
C SER A 160 2.97 -18.76 -7.33
N LEU A 161 4.06 -18.26 -6.74
CA LEU A 161 4.24 -18.32 -5.29
C LEU A 161 3.31 -17.32 -4.62
N GLU A 162 2.55 -17.80 -3.66
CA GLU A 162 1.68 -16.99 -2.81
C GLU A 162 2.32 -16.85 -1.43
N THR A 163 2.25 -15.63 -0.89
CA THR A 163 2.57 -15.40 0.51
C THR A 163 1.47 -16.02 1.36
N ILE A 164 1.85 -16.77 2.40
CA ILE A 164 0.89 -17.19 3.43
C ILE A 164 0.57 -15.93 4.23
N GLU A 165 -0.53 -15.28 3.89
CA GLU A 165 -1.01 -14.12 4.62
C GLU A 165 -1.78 -14.59 5.86
N GLU A 166 -1.51 -13.94 6.99
CA GLU A 166 -2.35 -14.13 8.17
C GLU A 166 -3.74 -13.57 7.84
N PRO A 167 -4.82 -14.30 8.14
CA PRO A 167 -6.17 -13.81 7.87
C PRO A 167 -6.36 -12.47 8.60
N SER A 168 -6.43 -11.39 7.85
CA SER A 168 -6.77 -10.06 8.38
C SER A 168 -8.26 -9.83 8.25
N GLU A 169 -8.87 -9.28 9.29
CA GLU A 169 -10.29 -8.90 9.25
C GLU A 169 -10.52 -7.53 8.55
N GLU A 170 -9.44 -6.84 8.13
CA GLU A 170 -9.47 -5.57 7.39
C GLU A 170 -9.78 -5.80 5.90
N ILE A 171 -10.53 -4.88 5.28
CA ILE A 171 -10.67 -4.86 3.81
C ILE A 171 -9.31 -4.48 3.25
N GLU A 172 -8.71 -5.35 2.45
CA GLU A 172 -7.47 -5.01 1.77
C GLU A 172 -7.64 -3.76 0.92
N ALA A 173 -6.61 -2.91 0.86
CA ALA A 173 -6.65 -1.67 0.08
C ALA A 173 -7.07 -1.88 -1.39
N PHE A 174 -6.79 -3.07 -1.94
CA PHE A 174 -7.21 -3.48 -3.28
C PHE A 174 -8.74 -3.68 -3.41
N GLU A 175 -9.37 -4.31 -2.41
CA GLU A 175 -10.81 -4.54 -2.38
C GLU A 175 -11.58 -3.21 -2.25
N LEU A 176 -11.09 -2.29 -1.42
CA LEU A 176 -11.67 -0.95 -1.31
C LEU A 176 -11.56 -0.20 -2.65
N GLY A 177 -10.41 -0.24 -3.32
CA GLY A 177 -10.24 0.38 -4.64
C GLY A 177 -11.23 -0.17 -5.68
N SER A 178 -11.37 -1.49 -5.73
CA SER A 178 -12.31 -2.19 -6.63
C SER A 178 -13.78 -1.82 -6.34
N LEU A 179 -14.14 -1.69 -5.06
CA LEU A 179 -15.46 -1.23 -4.64
C LEU A 179 -15.73 0.20 -5.13
N ILE A 180 -14.76 1.12 -4.99
CA ILE A 180 -14.91 2.50 -5.45
C ILE A 180 -15.06 2.58 -6.97
N HIS A 181 -14.24 1.85 -7.72
CA HIS A 181 -14.37 1.75 -9.18
C HIS A 181 -15.79 1.31 -9.58
N SER A 182 -16.28 0.25 -8.94
CA SER A 182 -17.64 -0.28 -9.16
C SER A 182 -18.74 0.73 -8.82
N ILE A 183 -18.60 1.51 -7.74
CA ILE A 183 -19.53 2.59 -7.37
C ILE A 183 -19.52 3.68 -8.44
N LEU A 184 -18.34 4.16 -8.83
CA LEU A 184 -18.19 5.25 -9.78
C LEU A 184 -18.70 4.86 -11.17
N PHE A 185 -18.45 3.63 -11.60
CA PHE A 185 -18.98 3.10 -12.86
C PHE A 185 -20.51 3.14 -12.91
N GLU A 186 -21.17 2.57 -11.89
CA GLU A 186 -22.63 2.53 -11.83
C GLU A 186 -23.22 3.94 -11.67
N PHE A 187 -22.56 4.81 -10.92
CA PHE A 187 -22.93 6.20 -10.76
C PHE A 187 -22.91 6.94 -12.11
N TYR A 188 -21.80 6.88 -12.84
CA TYR A 188 -21.66 7.57 -14.12
C TYR A 188 -22.61 7.05 -15.17
N ARG A 189 -22.80 5.73 -15.25
CA ARG A 189 -23.80 5.12 -16.11
C ARG A 189 -25.20 5.66 -15.79
N THR A 190 -25.57 5.70 -14.51
CA THR A 190 -26.90 6.16 -14.06
C THR A 190 -27.14 7.62 -14.38
N ILE A 191 -26.17 8.51 -14.12
CA ILE A 191 -26.35 9.94 -14.41
C ILE A 191 -26.36 10.22 -15.92
N LYS A 192 -25.62 9.45 -16.72
CA LYS A 192 -25.65 9.52 -18.19
C LYS A 192 -27.02 9.12 -18.73
N GLU A 193 -27.57 7.99 -18.30
CA GLU A 193 -28.92 7.55 -18.66
C GLU A 193 -30.01 8.57 -18.24
N LYS A 194 -29.79 9.30 -17.15
CA LYS A 194 -30.69 10.35 -16.65
C LYS A 194 -30.43 11.75 -17.24
N ASN A 195 -29.46 11.90 -18.14
CA ASN A 195 -29.02 13.19 -18.69
C ASN A 195 -28.66 14.23 -17.61
N ILE A 196 -28.04 13.79 -16.51
CA ILE A 196 -27.58 14.64 -15.42
C ILE A 196 -26.13 15.05 -15.68
N LEU A 197 -25.89 16.34 -15.88
CA LEU A 197 -24.55 16.91 -15.96
C LEU A 197 -24.16 17.49 -14.60
N LEU A 198 -23.07 16.97 -14.01
CA LEU A 198 -22.56 17.44 -12.72
C LEU A 198 -21.82 18.78 -12.79
N LYS A 199 -21.09 18.99 -13.89
CA LYS A 199 -20.24 20.14 -14.09
C LYS A 199 -21.06 21.44 -14.04
N ASN A 200 -20.65 22.38 -13.20
CA ASN A 200 -21.33 23.66 -12.98
C ASN A 200 -22.84 23.54 -12.70
N CYS A 201 -23.28 22.40 -12.16
CA CYS A 201 -24.69 22.17 -11.88
C CYS A 201 -25.16 22.97 -10.64
N ASN A 202 -26.45 23.26 -10.58
CA ASN A 202 -27.07 23.90 -9.41
C ASN A 202 -27.23 22.94 -8.23
N ASP A 203 -27.50 23.48 -7.04
CA ASP A 203 -27.66 22.72 -5.80
C ASP A 203 -28.71 21.60 -5.89
N LYS A 204 -29.79 21.82 -6.65
CA LYS A 204 -30.84 20.82 -6.84
C LYS A 204 -30.29 19.59 -7.57
N THR A 205 -29.53 19.82 -8.64
CA THR A 205 -28.89 18.77 -9.45
C THR A 205 -27.81 18.06 -8.64
N PHE A 206 -27.00 18.82 -7.90
CA PHE A 206 -25.98 18.28 -7.01
C PHE A 206 -26.59 17.32 -5.97
N ARG A 207 -27.68 17.71 -5.30
CA ARG A 207 -28.38 16.86 -4.31
C ARG A 207 -28.95 15.58 -4.93
N ILE A 208 -29.41 15.64 -6.18
CA ILE A 208 -29.88 14.44 -6.91
C ILE A 208 -28.71 13.49 -7.14
N ALA A 209 -27.56 14.00 -7.63
CA ALA A 209 -26.37 13.19 -7.85
C ALA A 209 -25.79 12.63 -6.55
N GLU A 210 -25.78 13.44 -5.48
CA GLU A 210 -25.42 12.99 -4.12
C GLU A 210 -26.29 11.81 -3.69
N LYS A 211 -27.62 11.91 -3.83
CA LYS A 211 -28.49 10.80 -3.49
C LYS A 211 -28.15 9.54 -4.29
N ILE A 212 -27.93 9.67 -5.60
CA ILE A 212 -27.63 8.53 -6.49
C ILE A 212 -26.33 7.83 -6.06
N ILE A 213 -25.22 8.57 -5.88
CA ILE A 213 -23.93 7.93 -5.58
C ILE A 213 -23.94 7.23 -4.22
N PHE A 214 -24.59 7.83 -3.22
CA PHE A 214 -24.69 7.26 -1.87
C PHE A 214 -25.63 6.04 -1.82
N ASP A 215 -26.74 6.06 -2.57
CA ASP A 215 -27.65 4.91 -2.68
C ASP A 215 -26.95 3.71 -3.36
N ILE A 216 -26.13 3.96 -4.39
CA ILE A 216 -25.31 2.93 -5.04
C ILE A 216 -24.26 2.38 -4.08
N ALA A 217 -23.54 3.27 -3.38
CA ALA A 217 -22.52 2.90 -2.42
C ALA A 217 -23.09 2.02 -1.29
N ALA A 218 -24.23 2.40 -0.71
CA ALA A 218 -24.92 1.61 0.32
C ALA A 218 -25.23 0.20 -0.18
N LYS A 219 -25.85 0.07 -1.35
CA LYS A 219 -26.19 -1.24 -1.94
C LYS A 219 -24.97 -2.13 -2.18
N LYS A 220 -23.85 -1.56 -2.65
CA LYS A 220 -22.63 -2.34 -2.93
C LYS A 220 -21.91 -2.75 -1.65
N VAL A 221 -21.83 -1.86 -0.66
CA VAL A 221 -21.24 -2.15 0.65
C VAL A 221 -22.06 -3.23 1.38
N ASP A 222 -23.39 -3.14 1.36
CA ASP A 222 -24.26 -4.11 2.03
C ASP A 222 -24.15 -5.51 1.42
N ARG A 223 -23.98 -5.62 0.09
CA ARG A 223 -23.75 -6.90 -0.60
C ARG A 223 -22.44 -7.58 -0.21
N LEU A 224 -21.44 -6.82 0.21
CA LEU A 224 -20.14 -7.34 0.64
C LEU A 224 -20.14 -7.78 2.12
N ASN A 225 -21.29 -7.72 2.82
CA ASN A 225 -21.42 -8.08 4.24
C ASN A 225 -20.38 -7.39 5.14
N LEU A 226 -20.03 -6.14 4.84
CA LEU A 226 -19.08 -5.31 5.59
C LEU A 226 -19.68 -4.81 6.92
N GLN A 227 -20.11 -5.73 7.77
CA GLN A 227 -20.72 -5.50 9.08
C GLN A 227 -19.75 -5.74 10.25
N SER A 228 -18.51 -6.14 9.98
CA SER A 228 -17.48 -6.36 11.00
C SER A 228 -16.88 -5.03 11.49
N THR A 229 -16.43 -4.99 12.75
CA THR A 229 -15.76 -3.85 13.39
C THR A 229 -14.58 -3.27 12.59
N PRO A 230 -13.74 -4.09 11.91
CA PRO A 230 -12.62 -3.59 11.10
C PRO A 230 -13.05 -2.83 9.84
N ALA A 231 -14.23 -3.09 9.27
CA ALA A 231 -14.77 -2.36 8.11
C ALA A 231 -15.29 -0.95 8.47
N PHE A 232 -15.23 -0.56 9.74
CA PHE A 232 -15.70 0.73 10.23
C PHE A 232 -14.97 1.90 9.56
N PHE A 233 -13.63 1.84 9.47
CA PHE A 233 -12.83 2.92 8.89
C PHE A 233 -13.09 3.09 7.38
N GLU A 234 -13.30 1.99 6.67
CA GLU A 234 -13.59 1.97 5.24
C GLU A 234 -14.99 2.52 4.98
N ARG A 235 -15.97 2.15 5.82
CA ARG A 235 -17.30 2.77 5.78
C ARG A 235 -17.24 4.25 6.09
N GLU A 236 -16.47 4.70 7.08
CA GLU A 236 -16.30 6.13 7.36
C GLU A 236 -15.62 6.87 6.21
N LYS A 237 -14.65 6.26 5.52
CA LYS A 237 -14.06 6.84 4.30
C LYS A 237 -15.11 7.01 3.20
N ILE A 238 -15.95 5.99 2.95
CA ILE A 238 -16.97 5.99 1.88
C ILE A 238 -18.17 6.89 2.20
N PHE A 239 -18.66 6.87 3.44
CA PHE A 239 -19.91 7.51 3.83
C PHE A 239 -19.72 8.78 4.67
N GLY A 240 -18.52 9.00 5.20
CA GLY A 240 -18.19 10.10 6.10
C GLY A 240 -18.23 9.68 7.58
N ALA A 241 -17.40 10.32 8.39
CA ALA A 241 -17.33 10.08 9.83
C ALA A 241 -18.42 10.84 10.60
N ALA A 242 -18.91 10.26 11.70
CA ALA A 242 -19.91 10.86 12.60
C ALA A 242 -21.18 11.39 11.90
N GLY A 243 -21.61 10.73 10.82
CA GLY A 243 -22.80 11.12 10.04
C GLY A 243 -22.61 12.33 9.12
N ASN A 244 -21.40 12.90 9.04
CA ASN A 244 -21.11 14.00 8.13
C ASN A 244 -20.60 13.49 6.77
N LYS A 245 -21.50 13.41 5.79
CA LYS A 245 -21.18 13.02 4.41
C LYS A 245 -20.10 13.86 3.75
N GLN A 246 -19.93 15.12 4.13
CA GLN A 246 -18.90 16.01 3.55
C GLN A 246 -17.48 15.52 3.83
N ASN A 247 -17.31 14.69 4.86
CA ASN A 247 -16.03 14.05 5.16
C ASN A 247 -15.76 12.80 4.32
N SER A 248 -16.73 12.34 3.53
CA SER A 248 -16.55 11.16 2.67
C SER A 248 -15.77 11.47 1.41
N ILE A 249 -15.10 10.44 0.87
CA ILE A 249 -14.44 10.52 -0.43
C ILE A 249 -15.46 10.72 -1.57
N LEU A 250 -16.67 10.18 -1.45
CA LEU A 250 -17.71 10.29 -2.48
C LEU A 250 -18.27 11.71 -2.58
N TYR A 251 -18.49 12.39 -1.45
CA TYR A 251 -18.94 13.79 -1.47
C TYR A 251 -17.85 14.71 -2.02
N ARG A 252 -16.60 14.55 -1.56
CA ARG A 252 -15.45 15.32 -2.09
C ARG A 252 -15.24 15.09 -3.58
N PHE A 253 -15.47 13.86 -4.03
CA PHE A 253 -15.47 13.52 -5.45
C PHE A 253 -16.54 14.34 -6.22
N LEU A 254 -17.79 14.35 -5.74
CA LEU A 254 -18.86 15.13 -6.36
C LEU A 254 -18.55 16.63 -6.40
N GLU A 255 -18.04 17.21 -5.31
CA GLU A 255 -17.62 18.62 -5.29
C GLU A 255 -16.53 18.90 -6.33
N THR A 256 -15.57 17.99 -6.47
CA THR A 256 -14.49 18.13 -7.45
C THR A 256 -15.06 18.09 -8.87
N GLU A 257 -15.98 17.17 -9.16
CA GLU A 257 -16.65 17.09 -10.47
C GLU A 257 -17.54 18.30 -10.78
N GLN A 258 -18.23 18.85 -9.77
CA GLN A 258 -19.07 20.04 -9.94
C GLN A 258 -18.22 21.26 -10.30
N LYS A 259 -17.06 21.41 -9.67
CA LYS A 259 -16.13 22.56 -9.83
C LYS A 259 -15.19 22.41 -11.03
N LYS A 260 -15.35 21.38 -11.88
CA LYS A 260 -14.49 21.20 -13.06
C LYS A 260 -14.70 22.30 -14.10
N GLU A 261 -13.61 22.93 -14.50
CA GLU A 261 -13.56 23.88 -15.62
C GLU A 261 -13.18 23.17 -16.95
N GLY A 262 -13.31 23.88 -18.07
CA GLY A 262 -12.96 23.40 -19.42
C GLY A 262 -14.17 22.92 -20.23
N SER A 263 -13.93 22.09 -21.23
CA SER A 263 -14.90 21.58 -22.23
C SER A 263 -15.15 20.06 -22.10
N TYR A 264 -14.28 19.34 -21.40
CA TYR A 264 -14.37 17.89 -21.22
C TYR A 264 -15.66 17.45 -20.50
N ILE A 265 -16.29 16.39 -21.03
CA ILE A 265 -17.49 15.75 -20.49
C ILE A 265 -17.26 14.22 -20.40
N PRO A 266 -17.55 13.57 -19.26
CA PRO A 266 -17.49 12.12 -19.13
C PRO A 266 -18.38 11.38 -20.14
N GLU A 267 -17.78 10.48 -20.92
CA GLU A 267 -18.48 9.77 -22.00
C GLU A 267 -18.38 8.25 -21.85
N TYR A 268 -17.17 7.71 -21.65
CA TYR A 268 -16.93 6.27 -21.55
C TYR A 268 -16.41 5.91 -20.16
N PHE A 269 -16.85 4.76 -19.64
CA PHE A 269 -16.52 4.29 -18.30
C PHE A 269 -16.16 2.82 -18.36
N GLU A 270 -15.16 2.42 -17.58
CA GLU A 270 -14.77 1.01 -17.42
C GLU A 270 -14.56 0.29 -18.76
N THR A 271 -13.92 1.00 -19.71
CA THR A 271 -13.77 0.57 -21.10
C THR A 271 -12.64 -0.45 -21.21
N ALA A 272 -12.98 -1.69 -21.55
CA ALA A 272 -12.03 -2.79 -21.63
C ALA A 272 -11.35 -2.87 -22.99
N PHE A 273 -10.06 -3.26 -23.02
CA PHE A 273 -9.31 -3.60 -24.23
C PHE A 273 -8.51 -4.88 -24.01
N GLY A 274 -8.25 -5.61 -25.09
CA GLY A 274 -7.72 -6.98 -25.04
C GLY A 274 -8.79 -8.02 -24.68
N SER A 275 -8.40 -9.29 -24.57
CA SER A 275 -9.36 -10.37 -24.25
C SER A 275 -9.45 -10.65 -22.75
N PHE A 276 -10.69 -10.74 -22.27
CA PHE A 276 -11.04 -11.17 -20.93
C PHE A 276 -11.92 -12.43 -21.05
N ASN A 277 -11.57 -13.53 -20.38
CA ASN A 277 -12.42 -14.73 -20.28
C ASN A 277 -13.11 -15.20 -21.59
N LYS A 278 -12.37 -15.22 -22.71
CA LYS A 278 -12.85 -15.59 -24.06
C LYS A 278 -13.93 -14.68 -24.66
N SER A 279 -14.32 -13.59 -24.01
CA SER A 279 -14.92 -12.46 -24.73
C SER A 279 -13.78 -11.67 -25.38
N VAL A 280 -13.89 -11.51 -26.70
CA VAL A 280 -13.01 -10.65 -27.48
C VAL A 280 -13.50 -9.24 -27.19
N SER A 281 -12.70 -8.40 -26.52
CA SER A 281 -13.01 -6.97 -26.52
C SER A 281 -12.92 -6.45 -27.95
N GLU A 282 -13.66 -5.39 -28.25
CA GLU A 282 -13.69 -4.76 -29.58
C GLU A 282 -12.32 -4.23 -30.03
N PHE A 283 -11.34 -4.12 -29.12
CA PHE A 283 -10.02 -3.53 -29.39
C PHE A 283 -8.88 -4.46 -28.92
N GLU A 284 -8.09 -4.97 -29.86
CA GLU A 284 -6.79 -5.58 -29.57
C GLU A 284 -5.70 -4.51 -29.57
N VAL A 285 -4.93 -4.42 -28.48
CA VAL A 285 -3.81 -3.48 -28.36
C VAL A 285 -2.52 -4.28 -28.29
N SER A 286 -1.54 -3.93 -29.13
CA SER A 286 -0.20 -4.52 -29.05
C SER A 286 0.87 -3.47 -29.28
N VAL A 287 1.96 -3.57 -28.52
CA VAL A 287 3.13 -2.70 -28.64
C VAL A 287 4.34 -3.57 -28.87
N ASN A 288 5.01 -3.41 -30.01
CA ASN A 288 6.19 -4.21 -30.40
C ASN A 288 5.95 -5.74 -30.31
N GLY A 289 4.75 -6.19 -30.69
CA GLY A 289 4.36 -7.60 -30.63
C GLY A 289 3.94 -8.11 -29.24
N VAL A 290 4.02 -7.28 -28.20
CA VAL A 290 3.50 -7.59 -26.86
C VAL A 290 2.02 -7.23 -26.82
N LYS A 291 1.15 -8.20 -26.59
CA LYS A 291 -0.30 -7.98 -26.50
C LYS A 291 -0.65 -7.41 -25.12
N LEU A 292 -1.49 -6.38 -25.09
CA LEU A 292 -1.90 -5.70 -23.88
C LEU A 292 -3.38 -5.90 -23.59
N ARG A 293 -3.72 -5.90 -22.30
CA ARG A 293 -5.11 -5.87 -21.83
C ARG A 293 -5.28 -4.91 -20.68
N GLY A 294 -6.48 -4.38 -20.51
CA GLY A 294 -6.75 -3.48 -19.41
C GLY A 294 -8.16 -2.93 -19.46
N LYS A 295 -8.42 -2.03 -18.52
CA LYS A 295 -9.72 -1.40 -18.34
C LYS A 295 -9.50 0.05 -17.98
N ILE A 296 -9.94 0.95 -18.85
CA ILE A 296 -9.82 2.39 -18.67
C ILE A 296 -11.00 2.85 -17.82
N ASP A 297 -10.74 3.37 -16.61
CA ASP A 297 -11.81 3.72 -15.67
C ASP A 297 -12.77 4.76 -16.26
N ARG A 298 -12.23 5.80 -16.90
CA ARG A 298 -13.02 6.87 -17.51
C ARG A 298 -12.31 7.61 -18.64
N ILE A 299 -13.07 7.92 -19.69
CA ILE A 299 -12.66 8.78 -20.82
C ILE A 299 -13.63 9.96 -20.91
N ASP A 300 -13.07 11.17 -20.80
CA ASP A 300 -13.80 12.42 -21.05
C ASP A 300 -13.52 12.91 -22.47
N LEU A 301 -14.55 13.41 -23.15
CA LEU A 301 -14.44 14.01 -24.47
C LEU A 301 -14.62 15.51 -24.44
N ASP A 302 -13.80 16.21 -25.22
CA ASP A 302 -14.02 17.57 -25.67
C ASP A 302 -14.35 17.50 -27.17
N LYS A 303 -15.65 17.51 -27.46
CA LYS A 303 -16.18 17.33 -28.82
C LYS A 303 -15.89 18.54 -29.72
N ASP A 304 -15.71 19.73 -29.14
CA ASP A 304 -15.48 20.96 -29.89
C ASP A 304 -14.04 21.03 -30.41
N ASN A 305 -13.07 20.48 -29.66
CA ASN A 305 -11.65 20.53 -30.00
C ASN A 305 -11.06 19.17 -30.41
N GLU A 306 -11.89 18.15 -30.61
CA GLU A 306 -11.48 16.77 -30.95
C GLU A 306 -10.41 16.20 -29.99
N LYS A 307 -10.57 16.49 -28.69
CA LYS A 307 -9.64 16.03 -27.64
C LYS A 307 -10.33 15.04 -26.71
N TYR A 308 -9.53 14.17 -26.10
CA TYR A 308 -9.98 13.29 -25.04
C TYR A 308 -9.03 13.35 -23.85
N LYS A 309 -9.54 12.94 -22.69
CA LYS A 309 -8.78 12.82 -21.45
C LYS A 309 -9.09 11.49 -20.80
N VAL A 310 -8.04 10.74 -20.49
CA VAL A 310 -8.14 9.53 -19.68
C VAL A 310 -8.02 9.87 -18.21
N ILE A 311 -8.84 9.24 -17.38
CA ILE A 311 -8.83 9.35 -15.92
C ILE A 311 -8.75 7.94 -15.33
N ASP A 312 -7.80 7.73 -14.43
CA ASP A 312 -7.64 6.54 -13.60
C ASP A 312 -7.84 6.96 -12.12
N TYR A 313 -8.71 6.25 -11.41
CA TYR A 313 -9.09 6.56 -10.04
C TYR A 313 -8.15 5.86 -9.06
N LYS A 314 -7.39 6.66 -8.30
CA LYS A 314 -6.53 6.17 -7.20
C LYS A 314 -6.97 6.72 -5.85
N LEU A 315 -6.98 5.86 -4.85
CA LEU A 315 -7.15 6.25 -3.44
C LEU A 315 -5.88 6.90 -2.87
N SER A 316 -4.71 6.50 -3.37
CA SER A 316 -3.45 7.14 -3.03
C SER A 316 -3.35 8.50 -3.73
N GLY A 317 -3.02 9.56 -2.99
CA GLY A 317 -2.75 10.88 -3.57
C GLY A 317 -1.43 10.99 -4.34
N LYS A 318 -0.61 9.93 -4.37
CA LYS A 318 0.69 9.91 -5.05
C LYS A 318 0.46 9.90 -6.56
N LYS A 319 0.98 10.93 -7.25
CA LYS A 319 0.97 11.01 -8.71
C LYS A 319 2.29 10.48 -9.26
N PRO A 320 2.30 9.82 -10.43
CA PRO A 320 3.53 9.43 -11.10
C PRO A 320 4.40 10.66 -11.36
N VAL A 321 5.69 10.55 -11.07
CA VAL A 321 6.68 11.55 -11.50
C VAL A 321 7.30 11.14 -12.84
N LYS A 322 8.00 12.06 -13.50
CA LYS A 322 8.60 11.80 -14.82
C LYS A 322 9.51 10.57 -14.83
N SER A 323 10.31 10.38 -13.79
CA SER A 323 11.20 9.22 -13.64
C SER A 323 10.43 7.90 -13.55
N ASP A 324 9.23 7.90 -12.98
CA ASP A 324 8.39 6.69 -12.88
C ASP A 324 7.88 6.26 -14.27
N LEU A 325 7.58 7.23 -15.13
CA LEU A 325 7.16 6.99 -16.51
C LEU A 325 8.35 6.50 -17.36
N GLU A 326 9.52 7.16 -17.23
CA GLU A 326 10.73 6.82 -17.98
C GLU A 326 11.29 5.44 -17.62
N SER A 327 11.20 5.04 -16.35
CA SER A 327 11.62 3.71 -15.88
C SER A 327 10.56 2.62 -16.08
N GLY A 328 9.36 2.96 -16.55
CA GLY A 328 8.28 2.00 -16.77
C GLY A 328 7.63 1.44 -15.51
N VAL A 329 7.88 2.04 -14.33
CA VAL A 329 7.19 1.66 -13.07
C VAL A 329 5.81 2.34 -12.91
N SER A 330 5.43 3.18 -13.87
CA SER A 330 4.09 3.77 -14.03
C SER A 330 3.71 3.84 -15.51
N LEU A 331 3.15 2.75 -16.03
CA LEU A 331 2.78 2.58 -17.45
C LEU A 331 1.27 2.65 -17.69
N GLN A 332 0.44 2.61 -16.65
CA GLN A 332 -1.01 2.55 -16.81
C GLN A 332 -1.60 3.70 -17.64
N LEU A 333 -1.29 4.96 -17.31
CA LEU A 333 -1.77 6.11 -18.08
C LEU A 333 -1.18 6.18 -19.50
N PRO A 334 0.14 5.99 -19.72
CA PRO A 334 0.69 5.89 -21.08
C PRO A 334 0.00 4.83 -21.95
N ILE A 335 -0.24 3.63 -21.41
CA ILE A 335 -0.92 2.55 -22.15
C ILE A 335 -2.36 2.92 -22.47
N TYR A 336 -3.06 3.62 -21.58
CA TYR A 336 -4.45 4.02 -21.82
C TYR A 336 -4.59 5.18 -22.82
N LEU A 337 -3.53 5.97 -23.01
CA LEU A 337 -3.50 7.08 -23.97
C LEU A 337 -3.09 6.66 -25.38
N TYR A 338 -2.29 5.58 -25.50
CA TYR A 338 -1.89 4.95 -26.76
C TYR A 338 -3.09 4.29 -27.43
#